data_AF-A0A139RC45-F1
#
_entry.id   AF-A0A139RC45-F1
#
_cell.length_a   1.000
_cell.length_b   1.000
_cell.length_c   1.000
_cell.angle_alpha   90.00
_cell.angle_beta   90.00
_cell.angle_gamma   90.00
#
_symmetry.space_group_name_H-M   'P 1'
#
loop_
_entity.id
_entity.type
_entity.pdbx_description
1 polymer ?
#
loop_
_entity_poly.entity_id
_entity_poly.type
_entity_poly.pdbx_seq_one_letter_code
_entity_poly.pdbx_strand_id
1 'polypeptide(L)' 'MIPKIIHYCWFGGKEKPEEVKMCMESWKKYCPDYEIKEWNESNYDIGKIPYVKQAYEKKNMPLFRIMLG' A
#
# COMPACT_ATOMS: atom_id res chain seq x y z
N MET A 1 -4.23 -11.93 19.36
CA MET A 1 -5.34 -11.69 18.40
C MET A 1 -4.73 -10.90 17.25
N ILE A 2 -4.78 -11.42 16.03
CA ILE A 2 -4.06 -10.82 14.89
C ILE A 2 -4.92 -9.67 14.35
N PRO A 3 -4.38 -8.44 14.25
CA PRO A 3 -5.12 -7.31 13.70
C PRO A 3 -5.38 -7.56 12.21
N LYS A 4 -6.66 -7.70 11.84
CA LYS A 4 -7.11 -7.82 10.45
C LYS A 4 -6.96 -6.47 9.74
N ILE A 5 -5.73 -6.07 9.43
CA ILE A 5 -5.44 -4.79 8.79
C ILE A 5 -4.67 -5.07 7.49
N ILE A 6 -5.23 -4.62 6.37
CA ILE A 6 -4.58 -4.67 5.07
C ILE A 6 -3.76 -3.39 4.94
N HIS A 7 -2.47 -3.50 5.20
CA HIS A 7 -1.53 -2.42 4.94
C HIS A 7 -1.15 -2.43 3.47
N TYR A 8 -1.46 -1.35 2.77
CA TYR A 8 -1.01 -1.14 1.40
C TYR A 8 -0.17 0.13 1.30
N CYS A 9 0.89 0.04 0.52
CA CYS A 9 1.81 1.13 0.26
C CYS A 9 1.53 1.73 -1.12
N TRP A 10 1.38 3.05 -1.21
CA TRP A 10 1.27 3.77 -2.47
C TRP A 10 2.20 4.99 -2.44
N PHE A 11 3.35 4.85 -3.11
CA PHE A 11 4.41 5.85 -3.14
C PHE A 11 4.74 6.23 -4.59
N GLY A 12 5.16 7.48 -4.81
CA GLY A 12 5.55 7.99 -6.13
C GLY A 12 4.59 9.00 -6.74
N GLY A 13 3.63 9.54 -5.97
CA GLY A 13 2.75 10.64 -6.35
C GLY A 13 1.86 10.46 -7.59
N LYS A 14 1.94 9.32 -8.29
CA LYS A 14 1.13 9.03 -9.48
C LYS A 14 -0.30 8.66 -9.11
N GLU A 15 -1.21 8.95 -10.02
CA GLU A 15 -2.60 8.53 -9.88
C GLU A 15 -2.70 7.00 -9.86
N LYS A 16 -3.59 6.48 -9.00
CA LYS A 16 -3.79 5.04 -8.85
C LYS A 16 -4.47 4.48 -10.10
N PRO A 17 -3.88 3.52 -10.81
CA PRO A 17 -4.51 2.89 -11.96
C PRO A 17 -5.78 2.14 -11.52
N GLU A 18 -6.70 1.92 -12.46
CA GLU A 18 -7.96 1.23 -12.20
C GLU A 18 -7.76 -0.18 -11.61
N GLU A 19 -6.72 -0.89 -12.03
CA GLU A 19 -6.39 -2.21 -11.47
C GLU A 19 -6.23 -2.17 -9.94
N VAL A 20 -5.57 -1.14 -9.41
CA VAL A 20 -5.39 -0.96 -7.96
C VAL A 20 -6.73 -0.63 -7.29
N LYS A 21 -7.57 0.17 -7.94
CA LYS A 21 -8.94 0.47 -7.45
C LYS A 21 -9.78 -0.80 -7.38
N MET A 22 -9.75 -1.65 -8.41
CA MET A 22 -10.43 -2.95 -8.43
C MET A 22 -9.92 -3.90 -7.34
N CYS A 23 -8.61 -3.91 -7.06
CA CYS A 23 -8.06 -4.66 -5.93
C CYS A 23 -8.61 -4.16 -4.59
N MET A 24 -8.67 -2.84 -4.37
CA MET A 24 -9.23 -2.27 -3.14
C MET A 24 -10.72 -2.62 -2.95
N GLU A 25 -11.50 -2.57 -4.03
CA GLU A 25 -12.90 -2.99 -4.00
C GLU A 25 -13.05 -4.49 -3.68
N SER A 26 -12.18 -5.31 -4.26
CA SER A 26 -12.14 -6.75 -3.98
C SER A 26 -11.83 -7.00 -2.50
N TRP A 27 -10.89 -6.29 -1.89
CA TRP A 27 -10.63 -6.43 -0.45
C TRP A 27 -11.83 -6.04 0.39
N LYS A 28 -12.52 -4.94 0.07
CA LYS A 28 -13.76 -4.59 0.79
C LYS A 28 -14.85 -5.66 0.64
N LYS A 29 -14.92 -6.30 -0.53
CA LYS A 29 -15.91 -7.35 -0.83
C LYS A 29 -15.61 -8.67 -0.12
N TYR A 30 -14.37 -9.14 -0.18
CA TYR A 30 -13.97 -10.45 0.36
C TYR A 30 -13.50 -10.39 1.82
N CYS A 31 -13.09 -9.22 2.29
CA CYS A 31 -12.51 -9.00 3.62
C CYS A 31 -13.18 -7.78 4.29
N PRO A 32 -14.51 -7.80 4.52
CA PRO A 32 -15.24 -6.66 5.12
C PRO A 32 -14.82 -6.38 6.56
N ASP A 33 -14.33 -7.38 7.28
CA ASP A 33 -13.76 -7.28 8.62
C ASP A 33 -12.37 -6.65 8.66
N TYR A 34 -11.71 -6.49 7.50
CA TYR A 34 -10.35 -5.99 7.46
C TYR A 34 -10.31 -4.48 7.28
N GLU A 35 -9.53 -3.80 8.10
CA GLU A 35 -9.28 -2.37 7.94
C GLU A 35 -8.22 -2.15 6.86
N ILE A 36 -8.51 -1.31 5.87
CA ILE A 36 -7.55 -1.00 4.80
C ILE A 36 -6.79 0.27 5.18
N LYS A 37 -5.47 0.18 5.33
CA LYS A 37 -4.60 1.29 5.72
C LYS A 37 -3.61 1.65 4.61
N GLU A 38 -3.80 2.82 4.01
CA GLU A 38 -2.89 3.39 3.00
C GLU A 38 -1.67 4.03 3.67
N TRP A 39 -0.47 3.61 3.26
CA TRP A 39 0.77 4.30 3.55
C TRP A 39 1.26 5.02 2.29
N ASN A 40 1.40 6.34 2.40
CA ASN A 40 1.88 7.22 1.34
C ASN A 40 2.91 8.22 1.92
N GLU A 41 3.51 9.04 1.04
CA GLU A 41 4.58 10.00 1.39
C GLU A 41 4.09 11.11 2.35
N SER A 42 2.77 11.33 2.45
CA SER A 42 2.17 12.32 3.35
C SER A 42 1.84 11.77 4.73
N ASN A 43 1.66 10.46 4.87
CA ASN A 43 1.27 9.77 6.11
C ASN A 43 2.49 9.13 6.81
N TYR A 44 3.46 8.61 6.04
CA TYR A 44 4.53 7.81 6.61
C TYR A 44 5.92 8.25 6.15
N ASP A 45 6.86 8.26 7.08
CA ASP A 45 8.26 8.51 6.81
C ASP A 45 8.88 7.29 6.10
N ILE A 46 8.84 7.33 4.77
CA ILE A 46 9.41 6.32 3.88
C ILE A 46 10.92 6.12 4.06
N GLY A 47 11.61 7.05 4.71
CA GLY A 47 13.01 6.92 5.09
C GLY A 47 13.26 5.79 6.10
N LYS A 48 12.24 5.41 6.90
CA LYS A 48 12.35 4.34 7.88
C LYS A 48 12.18 2.93 7.30
N ILE A 49 11.61 2.79 6.09
CA ILE A 49 11.44 1.49 5.46
C ILE A 49 12.56 1.31 4.41
N PRO A 50 13.63 0.56 4.72
CA PRO A 50 14.79 0.44 3.83
C PRO A 50 14.43 -0.13 2.45
N TYR A 51 13.36 -0.93 2.36
CA TYR A 51 12.85 -1.44 1.08
C TYR A 51 12.18 -0.36 0.23
N VAL A 52 11.41 0.55 0.85
CA VAL A 52 10.75 1.65 0.11
C VAL A 52 11.78 2.67 -0.35
N LYS A 53 12.79 2.97 0.48
CA LYS A 53 13.93 3.80 0.09
C LYS A 53 14.64 3.24 -1.14
N GLN A 54 14.94 1.94 -1.17
CA GLN A 54 15.56 1.30 -2.34
C GLN A 54 14.68 1.30 -3.58
N ALA A 55 13.37 1.09 -3.43
CA ALA A 55 12.43 1.15 -4.55
C ALA A 55 12.29 2.59 -5.10
N TYR A 56 12.29 3.58 -4.21
CA TYR A 56 12.23 5.00 -4.54
C TYR A 56 13.52 5.48 -5.25
N GLU A 57 14.70 5.12 -4.71
CA GLU A 57 16.00 5.45 -5.32
C GLU A 57 16.15 4.80 -6.71
N LYS A 58 15.55 3.63 -6.94
CA LYS A 58 15.55 2.99 -8.26
C LYS A 58 14.61 3.63 -9.28
N LYS A 59 13.78 4.64 -8.91
CA LYS A 59 12.84 5.39 -9.78
C LYS A 59 11.90 4.55 -10.66
N ASN A 60 11.82 3.24 -10.47
CA ASN A 60 11.34 2.33 -11.52
C ASN A 60 9.99 1.65 -11.27
N MET A 61 9.25 1.94 -10.19
CA MET A 61 7.89 1.38 -10.10
C MET A 61 7.01 2.03 -9.03
N PRO A 62 5.70 2.20 -9.29
CA PRO A 62 4.74 2.33 -8.20
C PRO A 62 4.77 1.03 -7.40
N LEU A 63 5.26 1.08 -6.16
CA LEU A 63 5.42 -0.10 -5.33
C LEU A 63 4.09 -0.47 -4.69
N PHE A 64 3.29 -1.33 -5.34
CA PHE A 64 2.10 -1.91 -4.74
C PHE A 64 2.45 -3.21 -4.01
N ARG A 65 2.55 -3.14 -2.68
CA ARG A 65 2.72 -4.32 -1.81
C ARG A 65 1.63 -4.36 -0.77
N ILE A 66 0.97 -5.50 -0.68
CA ILE A 66 -0.01 -5.84 0.34
C ILE A 66 0.72 -6.62 1.42
N MET A 67 0.71 -6.12 2.65
CA MET A 67 1.15 -6.90 3.81
C MET A 67 -0.09 -7.32 4.59
N LEU A 68 -0.38 -8.62 4.56
CA LEU A 68 -1.39 -9.25 5.40
C LEU A 68 -0.68 -9.62 6.70
N GLY A 69 -1.02 -8.90 7.77
CA GLY A 69 -0.51 -9.13 9.13
C GLY A 69 -1.37 -10.12 9.90
#